data_AF-A0A7M7QER3-F1
#
_entry.id   AF-A0A7M7QER3-F1
#
_cell.length_a   1.000
_cell.length_b   1.000
_cell.length_c   1.000
_cell.angle_alpha   90.00
_cell.angle_beta   90.00
_cell.angle_gamma   90.00
#
_symmetry.space_group_name_H-M   'P 1'
#
loop_
_entity.id
_entity.type
_entity.pdbx_description
1 polymer ?
#
loop_
_entity_poly.entity_id
_entity_poly.type
_entity_poly.pdbx_seq_one_letter_code
_entity_poly.pdbx_strand_id
1 'polypeptide(L)'
;MSFASGFWATVELLVALDATSQSHSPFEDDVEDWLENVSSKVQQLKNNEEEKKQNLVEEDSVDYGNLVDCSFSCPTVRSRLELLMGSNVVRLTDRKYMLRLMSRIRQDHESQQEARIQDRKTRELMRTKKMILNRFIPVQEAPSEIRQYPLFQLYLYCDAIIEQRRRKRVAKKVKISKSLYRLLYPEKITDEAAIATTEEEVASEEDKPEPTKEAVVDDATETTVDEMYAKAHEIVGLLFSLAGDEKRKRCAAVVREEETTVS
;
A
#
# COMPACT_ATOMS: atom_id res chain seq x y z
N MET A 1 58.53 -44.64 -10.75
CA MET A 1 57.92 -43.59 -11.59
C MET A 1 56.50 -44.02 -11.93
N SER A 2 55.55 -43.10 -11.74
CA SER A 2 54.14 -43.07 -12.17
C SER A 2 53.21 -44.24 -11.82
N PHE A 3 52.48 -44.10 -10.71
CA PHE A 3 51.13 -44.67 -10.54
C PHE A 3 50.13 -43.53 -10.75
N ALA A 4 49.81 -43.21 -12.00
CA ALA A 4 48.77 -42.26 -12.36
C ALA A 4 47.81 -42.92 -13.37
N SER A 5 47.12 -43.98 -12.95
CA SER A 5 46.27 -44.78 -13.85
C SER A 5 45.04 -45.36 -13.14
N GLY A 6 44.30 -44.54 -12.40
CA GLY A 6 43.10 -45.02 -11.70
C GLY A 6 41.87 -44.18 -12.01
N PHE A 7 41.97 -42.87 -11.84
CA PHE A 7 40.79 -42.02 -11.90
C PHE A 7 40.39 -41.66 -13.34
N TRP A 8 41.31 -41.07 -14.11
CA TRP A 8 41.00 -40.56 -15.45
C TRP A 8 40.69 -41.64 -16.47
N ALA A 9 41.36 -42.80 -16.40
CA ALA A 9 41.07 -43.94 -17.28
C ALA A 9 39.65 -44.51 -17.07
N THR A 10 39.14 -44.45 -15.84
CA THR A 10 37.78 -44.92 -15.53
C THR A 10 36.72 -43.92 -15.98
N VAL A 11 37.01 -42.62 -15.87
CA VAL A 11 36.13 -41.55 -16.40
C VAL A 11 36.07 -41.61 -17.92
N GLU A 12 37.20 -41.83 -18.59
CA GLU A 12 37.26 -41.98 -20.05
C GLU A 12 36.46 -43.19 -20.54
N LEU A 13 36.51 -44.31 -19.81
CA LEU A 13 35.69 -45.49 -20.09
C LEU A 13 34.18 -45.24 -19.88
N LEU A 14 33.79 -44.45 -18.87
CA LEU A 14 32.37 -44.10 -18.65
C LEU A 14 31.84 -43.20 -19.77
N VAL A 15 32.61 -42.20 -20.19
CA VAL A 15 32.22 -41.28 -21.27
C VAL A 15 32.16 -42.01 -22.62
N ALA A 16 33.07 -42.96 -22.86
CA ALA A 16 33.03 -43.78 -24.06
C ALA A 16 31.85 -44.77 -24.09
N LEU A 17 31.40 -45.26 -22.93
CA LEU A 17 30.23 -46.14 -22.82
C LEU A 17 28.93 -45.40 -23.16
N ASP A 18 28.80 -44.15 -22.70
CA ASP A 18 27.63 -43.29 -22.91
C ASP A 18 27.49 -42.87 -24.39
N ALA A 19 28.61 -42.71 -25.11
CA ALA A 19 28.63 -42.42 -26.54
C ALA A 19 28.10 -43.58 -27.42
N THR A 20 28.08 -44.82 -26.92
CA THR A 20 27.54 -45.98 -27.65
C THR A 20 26.05 -46.24 -27.44
N SER A 21 25.43 -45.57 -26.47
CA SER A 21 23.97 -45.52 -26.30
C SER A 21 23.42 -44.21 -26.85
N GLN A 22 23.52 -43.99 -28.15
CA GLN A 22 22.65 -43.03 -28.83
C GLN A 22 21.22 -43.59 -28.85
N SER A 23 20.54 -43.52 -27.71
CA SER A 23 19.09 -43.40 -27.73
C SER A 23 18.78 -41.97 -28.14
N HIS A 24 18.53 -41.74 -29.44
CA HIS A 24 18.04 -40.47 -29.93
C HIS A 24 16.82 -40.10 -29.10
N SER A 25 16.90 -39.03 -28.33
CA SER A 25 15.83 -38.68 -27.41
C SER A 25 14.73 -38.01 -28.25
N PRO A 26 13.45 -38.37 -28.09
CA PRO A 26 12.35 -37.65 -28.75
C PRO A 26 12.34 -36.15 -28.45
N PHE A 27 13.03 -35.76 -27.37
CA PHE A 27 13.21 -34.39 -26.94
C PHE A 27 14.18 -33.58 -27.82
N GLU A 28 15.11 -34.23 -28.53
CA GLU A 28 16.03 -33.55 -29.46
C GLU A 28 15.31 -33.15 -30.75
N ASP A 29 14.46 -34.04 -31.29
CA ASP A 29 13.63 -33.76 -32.47
C ASP A 29 12.64 -32.61 -32.16
N ASP A 30 12.03 -32.61 -30.97
CA ASP A 30 11.14 -31.52 -30.51
C ASP A 30 11.89 -30.17 -30.40
N VAL A 31 13.17 -30.19 -30.05
CA VAL A 31 14.00 -28.98 -29.96
C VAL A 31 14.40 -28.49 -31.34
N GLU A 32 14.74 -29.38 -32.27
CA GLU A 32 15.09 -29.04 -33.65
C GLU A 32 13.87 -28.49 -34.42
N ASP A 33 12.71 -29.15 -34.30
CA ASP A 33 11.44 -28.66 -34.87
C ASP A 33 11.05 -27.31 -34.28
N TRP A 34 11.27 -27.11 -32.98
CA TRP A 34 11.04 -25.83 -32.33
C TRP A 34 12.01 -24.75 -32.83
N LEU A 35 13.29 -25.08 -33.01
CA LEU A 35 14.30 -24.16 -33.56
C LEU A 35 13.99 -23.76 -35.01
N GLU A 36 13.55 -24.71 -35.85
CA GLU A 36 13.13 -24.41 -37.23
C GLU A 36 11.88 -23.53 -37.26
N ASN A 37 10.91 -23.77 -36.39
CA ASN A 37 9.70 -22.95 -36.29
C ASN A 37 10.03 -21.53 -35.79
N VAL A 38 10.93 -21.40 -34.80
CA VAL A 38 11.42 -20.10 -34.31
C VAL A 38 12.20 -19.36 -35.40
N SER A 39 13.08 -20.05 -36.13
CA SER A 39 13.85 -19.48 -37.25
C SER A 39 12.92 -18.97 -38.36
N SER A 40 11.94 -19.78 -38.75
CA SER A 40 10.90 -19.43 -39.73
C SER A 40 10.09 -18.22 -39.27
N LYS A 41 9.72 -18.16 -37.98
CA LYS A 41 9.00 -17.02 -37.40
C LYS A 41 9.84 -15.74 -37.43
N VAL A 42 11.14 -15.83 -37.13
CA VAL A 42 12.07 -14.70 -37.18
C VAL A 42 12.26 -14.19 -38.61
N GLN A 43 12.34 -15.09 -39.59
CA GLN A 43 12.38 -14.70 -41.01
C GLN A 43 11.09 -14.03 -41.47
N GLN A 44 9.92 -14.53 -41.09
CA GLN A 44 8.64 -13.88 -41.39
C GLN A 44 8.56 -12.48 -40.79
N LEU A 45 9.05 -12.29 -39.55
CA LEU A 45 9.09 -10.98 -38.92
C LEU A 45 10.04 -10.02 -39.64
N LYS A 46 11.22 -10.48 -40.06
CA LYS A 46 12.15 -9.68 -40.87
C LYS A 46 11.55 -9.27 -42.20
N ASN A 47 10.94 -10.20 -42.93
CA ASN A 47 10.30 -9.92 -44.21
C ASN A 47 9.14 -8.93 -44.05
N ASN A 48 8.27 -9.10 -43.04
CA ASN A 48 7.20 -8.14 -42.73
C ASN A 48 7.75 -6.76 -42.33
N GLU A 49 8.91 -6.71 -41.66
CA GLU A 49 9.55 -5.46 -41.28
C GLU A 49 10.18 -4.76 -42.49
N GLU A 50 10.75 -5.51 -43.43
CA GLU A 50 11.28 -5.01 -44.70
C GLU A 50 10.17 -4.51 -45.64
N GLU A 51 9.07 -5.24 -45.77
CA GLU A 51 7.87 -4.79 -46.52
C GLU A 51 7.26 -3.54 -45.89
N LYS A 52 7.26 -3.45 -44.55
CA LYS A 52 6.81 -2.25 -43.84
C LYS A 52 7.76 -1.06 -44.06
N LYS A 53 9.07 -1.29 -44.10
CA LYS A 53 10.07 -0.26 -44.42
C LYS A 53 9.94 0.22 -45.86
N GLN A 54 9.70 -0.69 -46.81
CA GLN A 54 9.50 -0.32 -48.23
C GLN A 54 8.22 0.50 -48.43
N ASN A 55 7.10 0.10 -47.81
CA ASN A 55 5.85 0.88 -47.85
C ASN A 55 5.97 2.26 -47.16
N LEU A 56 6.83 2.40 -46.14
CA LEU A 56 7.12 3.68 -45.51
C LEU A 56 7.91 4.62 -46.43
N VAL A 57 8.83 4.09 -47.24
CA VAL A 57 9.67 4.89 -48.14
C VAL A 57 8.91 5.39 -49.37
N GLU A 58 7.93 4.63 -49.89
CA GLU A 58 7.11 5.06 -51.03
C GLU A 58 6.10 6.18 -50.68
N GLU A 59 5.63 6.27 -49.43
CA GLU A 59 4.69 7.34 -48.99
C GLU A 59 5.38 8.69 -48.69
N ASP A 60 6.71 8.76 -48.63
CA ASP A 60 7.47 9.90 -48.09
C ASP A 60 7.96 10.93 -49.14
N SER A 61 7.58 10.82 -50.42
CA SER A 61 8.09 11.72 -51.50
C SER A 61 7.40 13.10 -51.61
N VAL A 62 6.70 13.57 -50.57
CA VAL A 62 5.95 14.84 -50.64
C VAL A 62 6.81 16.03 -50.20
N ASP A 63 6.93 17.04 -51.06
CA ASP A 63 7.69 18.27 -50.84
C ASP A 63 7.15 19.11 -49.66
N TYR A 64 7.93 19.22 -48.59
CA TYR A 64 7.56 19.89 -47.33
C TYR A 64 8.07 21.34 -47.30
N GLY A 65 7.42 22.21 -48.06
CA GLY A 65 7.81 23.62 -48.23
C GLY A 65 7.62 24.59 -47.05
N ASN A 66 7.54 24.13 -45.79
CA ASN A 66 7.56 25.01 -44.60
C ASN A 66 7.89 24.20 -43.32
N LEU A 67 9.18 23.95 -43.09
CA LEU A 67 9.67 23.29 -41.87
C LEU A 67 9.89 24.34 -40.76
N VAL A 68 9.04 24.32 -39.74
CA VAL A 68 9.28 25.11 -38.52
C VAL A 68 10.27 24.32 -37.65
N ASP A 69 11.49 24.83 -37.51
CA ASP A 69 12.52 24.22 -36.66
C ASP A 69 12.27 24.55 -35.18
N CYS A 70 11.72 23.57 -34.46
CA CYS A 70 11.53 23.63 -33.02
C CYS A 70 12.64 22.82 -32.33
N SER A 71 13.73 23.48 -31.93
CA SER A 71 14.82 22.82 -31.20
C SER A 71 14.54 22.80 -29.68
N PHE A 72 14.42 21.60 -29.11
CA PHE A 72 14.38 21.42 -27.65
C PHE A 72 15.82 21.35 -27.12
N SER A 73 16.17 22.22 -26.18
CA SER A 73 17.52 22.30 -25.59
C SER A 73 17.89 21.09 -24.71
N CYS A 74 16.90 20.28 -24.30
CA CYS A 74 17.12 19.10 -23.45
C CYS A 74 16.95 17.78 -24.24
N PRO A 75 17.99 16.93 -24.34
CA PRO A 75 17.93 15.69 -25.11
C PRO A 75 16.92 14.68 -24.53
N THR A 76 16.73 14.67 -23.20
CA THR A 76 15.75 13.79 -22.54
C THR A 76 14.31 14.17 -22.87
N VAL A 77 14.03 15.48 -22.96
CA VAL A 77 12.71 15.97 -23.35
C VAL A 77 12.48 15.67 -24.83
N ARG A 78 13.49 15.89 -25.68
CA ARG A 78 13.44 15.57 -27.10
C ARG A 78 13.16 14.08 -27.33
N SER A 79 13.92 13.18 -26.70
CA SER A 79 13.73 11.73 -26.87
C SER A 79 12.37 11.26 -26.35
N ARG A 80 11.86 11.86 -25.27
CA ARG A 80 10.52 11.55 -24.76
C ARG A 80 9.43 12.00 -25.72
N LEU A 81 9.57 13.20 -26.30
CA LEU A 81 8.64 13.71 -27.31
C LEU A 81 8.71 12.89 -28.60
N GLU A 82 9.90 12.53 -29.07
CA GLU A 82 10.10 11.66 -30.22
C GLU A 82 9.45 10.29 -30.01
N LEU A 83 9.57 9.71 -28.80
CA LEU A 83 8.88 8.47 -28.45
C LEU A 83 7.35 8.64 -28.45
N LEU A 84 6.85 9.75 -27.90
CA LEU A 84 5.42 10.05 -27.86
C LEU A 84 4.85 10.31 -29.25
N MET A 85 5.58 11.00 -30.12
CA MET A 85 5.14 11.35 -31.47
C MET A 85 5.41 10.22 -32.47
N GLY A 86 6.40 9.37 -32.18
CA GLY A 86 6.89 8.28 -33.03
C GLY A 86 7.90 8.73 -34.10
N SER A 87 8.10 10.04 -34.26
CA SER A 87 8.99 10.66 -35.23
C SER A 87 9.53 11.98 -34.67
N ASN A 88 10.65 12.44 -35.22
CA ASN A 88 11.24 13.75 -34.94
C ASN A 88 10.49 14.89 -35.65
N VAL A 89 9.74 14.57 -36.72
CA VAL A 89 8.95 15.51 -37.49
C VAL A 89 7.46 15.35 -37.19
N VAL A 90 6.75 16.48 -37.04
CA VAL A 90 5.32 16.54 -36.73
C VAL A 90 4.55 17.05 -37.95
N ARG A 91 3.63 16.25 -38.48
CA ARG A 91 2.79 16.59 -39.64
C ARG A 91 1.46 17.22 -39.20
N LEU A 92 1.47 18.52 -38.88
CA LEU A 92 0.29 19.22 -38.35
C LEU A 92 -0.88 19.32 -39.36
N THR A 93 -0.58 19.33 -40.66
CA THR A 93 -1.59 19.44 -41.73
C THR A 93 -2.24 18.10 -42.08
N ASP A 94 -1.63 16.98 -41.69
CA ASP A 94 -2.16 15.65 -41.98
C ASP A 94 -3.15 15.21 -40.90
N ARG A 95 -4.43 15.13 -41.28
CA ARG A 95 -5.52 14.68 -40.41
C ARG A 95 -5.27 13.28 -39.83
N LYS A 96 -4.75 12.33 -40.62
CA LYS A 96 -4.51 10.95 -40.16
C LYS A 96 -3.43 10.93 -39.08
N TYR A 97 -2.35 11.67 -39.30
CA TYR A 97 -1.28 11.83 -38.32
C TYR A 97 -1.81 12.45 -37.02
N MET A 98 -2.55 13.57 -37.11
CA MET A 98 -3.07 14.28 -35.93
C MET A 98 -4.02 13.42 -35.09
N LEU A 99 -4.90 12.62 -35.71
CA LEU A 99 -5.79 11.70 -34.98
C LEU A 99 -4.99 10.61 -34.24
N ARG A 100 -3.99 10.01 -34.90
CA ARG A 100 -3.12 9.00 -34.27
C ARG A 100 -2.33 9.58 -33.10
N LEU A 101 -1.76 10.78 -33.29
CA LEU A 101 -1.02 11.48 -32.24
C LEU A 101 -1.92 11.77 -31.04
N MET A 102 -3.15 12.25 -31.27
CA MET A 102 -4.12 12.52 -30.21
C MET A 102 -4.48 11.26 -29.42
N SER A 103 -4.76 10.15 -30.12
CA SER A 103 -5.02 8.85 -29.47
C SER A 103 -3.82 8.39 -28.63
N ARG A 104 -2.60 8.57 -29.13
CA ARG A 104 -1.39 8.16 -28.42
C ARG A 104 -1.09 9.03 -27.19
N ILE A 105 -1.30 10.34 -27.27
CA ILE A 105 -1.19 11.25 -26.12
C ILE A 105 -2.17 10.83 -25.02
N ARG A 106 -3.42 10.55 -25.39
CA ARG A 106 -4.44 10.06 -24.45
C ARG A 106 -4.02 8.73 -23.81
N GLN A 107 -3.59 7.77 -24.61
CA GLN A 107 -3.15 6.46 -24.13
C GLN A 107 -1.94 6.57 -23.20
N ASP A 108 -0.94 7.40 -23.51
CA ASP A 108 0.22 7.61 -22.65
C ASP A 108 -0.20 8.20 -21.29
N HIS A 109 -1.12 9.16 -21.29
CA HIS A 109 -1.65 9.73 -20.06
C HIS A 109 -2.43 8.71 -19.23
N GLU A 110 -3.32 7.93 -19.85
CA GLU A 110 -4.06 6.84 -19.20
C GLU A 110 -3.09 5.78 -18.64
N SER A 111 -2.06 5.39 -19.39
CA SER A 111 -1.04 4.44 -18.94
C SER A 111 -0.23 4.97 -17.76
N GLN A 112 0.16 6.26 -17.76
CA GLN A 112 0.86 6.88 -16.64
C GLN A 112 -0.02 6.96 -15.40
N GLN A 113 -1.31 7.29 -15.57
CA GLN A 113 -2.27 7.30 -14.47
C GLN A 113 -2.43 5.89 -13.89
N GLU A 114 -2.61 4.87 -14.73
CA GLU A 114 -2.74 3.49 -14.28
C GLU A 114 -1.48 3.03 -13.54
N ALA A 115 -0.29 3.32 -14.08
CA ALA A 115 0.97 3.01 -13.42
C ALA A 115 1.06 3.66 -12.02
N ARG A 116 0.65 4.93 -11.89
CA ARG A 116 0.61 5.63 -10.59
C ARG A 116 -0.41 5.02 -9.63
N ILE A 117 -1.56 4.59 -10.13
CA ILE A 117 -2.60 3.92 -9.33
C ILE A 117 -2.07 2.57 -8.83
N GLN A 118 -1.48 1.77 -9.71
CA GLN A 118 -0.91 0.48 -9.35
C GLN A 118 0.23 0.62 -8.36
N ASP A 119 1.14 1.58 -8.58
CA ASP A 119 2.21 1.88 -7.62
C ASP A 119 1.69 2.34 -6.25
N ARG A 120 0.56 3.06 -6.20
CA ARG A 120 -0.09 3.38 -4.91
C ARG A 120 -0.70 2.14 -4.26
N LYS A 121 -1.38 1.28 -5.03
CA LYS A 121 -1.96 0.02 -4.53
C LYS A 121 -0.88 -0.89 -3.95
N THR A 122 0.23 -1.05 -4.67
CA THR A 122 1.37 -1.87 -4.21
C THR A 122 2.00 -1.27 -2.96
N ARG A 123 2.20 0.05 -2.90
CA ARG A 123 2.71 0.73 -1.70
C ARG A 123 1.81 0.53 -0.49
N GLU A 124 0.50 0.70 -0.63
CA GLU A 124 -0.45 0.46 0.47
C GLU A 124 -0.46 -1.01 0.91
N LEU A 125 -0.41 -1.95 -0.04
CA LEU A 125 -0.34 -3.38 0.25
C LEU A 125 0.97 -3.75 0.98
N MET A 126 2.10 -3.16 0.60
CA MET A 126 3.37 -3.38 1.30
C MET A 126 3.36 -2.73 2.70
N ARG A 127 2.71 -1.57 2.85
CA ARG A 127 2.51 -0.91 4.13
C ARG A 127 1.68 -1.77 5.08
N THR A 128 0.55 -2.32 4.63
CA THR A 128 -0.31 -3.18 5.46
C THR A 128 0.38 -4.47 5.84
N LYS A 129 1.06 -5.14 4.89
CA LYS A 129 1.90 -6.32 5.18
C LYS A 129 2.93 -6.03 6.27
N LYS A 130 3.62 -4.88 6.18
CA LYS A 130 4.60 -4.45 7.20
C LYS A 130 3.94 -4.16 8.55
N MET A 131 2.77 -3.53 8.58
CA MET A 131 2.04 -3.27 9.83
C MET A 131 1.59 -4.55 10.52
N ILE A 132 1.12 -5.54 9.76
CA ILE A 132 0.72 -6.85 10.28
C ILE A 132 1.96 -7.58 10.85
N LEU A 133 3.08 -7.59 10.12
CA LEU A 133 4.31 -8.22 10.58
C LEU A 133 4.86 -7.57 11.85
N ASN A 134 4.78 -6.24 11.93
CA ASN A 134 5.21 -5.46 13.10
C ASN A 134 4.20 -5.44 14.25
N ARG A 135 3.07 -6.15 14.14
CA ARG A 135 1.98 -6.17 15.15
C ARG A 135 1.36 -4.80 15.46
N PHE A 136 1.42 -3.83 14.53
CA PHE A 136 0.66 -2.58 14.66
C PHE A 136 -0.83 -2.77 14.35
N ILE A 137 -1.19 -3.85 13.65
CA ILE A 137 -2.56 -4.29 13.39
C ILE A 137 -2.70 -5.72 13.92
N PRO A 138 -3.81 -6.06 14.60
CA PRO A 138 -4.07 -7.42 15.06
C PRO A 138 -4.10 -8.44 13.91
N VAL A 139 -3.47 -9.60 14.12
CA VAL A 139 -3.40 -10.71 13.15
C VAL A 139 -4.78 -11.29 12.80
N GLN A 140 -5.78 -11.05 13.65
CA GLN A 140 -7.16 -11.51 13.50
C GLN A 140 -7.85 -10.87 12.28
N GLU A 141 -7.46 -9.65 11.89
CA GLU A 141 -8.02 -8.94 10.75
C GLU A 141 -7.34 -9.34 9.42
N ALA A 142 -6.25 -10.11 9.49
CA ALA A 142 -5.57 -10.60 8.31
C ALA A 142 -6.38 -11.70 7.58
N PRO A 143 -6.29 -11.75 6.24
CA PRO A 143 -6.87 -12.83 5.43
C PRO A 143 -6.49 -14.23 5.94
N SER A 144 -7.39 -15.19 5.74
CA SER A 144 -7.25 -16.58 6.21
C SER A 144 -5.96 -17.26 5.73
N GLU A 145 -5.52 -16.94 4.51
CA GLU A 145 -4.34 -17.52 3.87
C GLU A 145 -3.06 -17.13 4.62
N ILE A 146 -3.00 -15.89 5.11
CA ILE A 146 -1.86 -15.37 5.87
C ILE A 146 -1.88 -15.91 7.29
N ARG A 147 -3.07 -16.07 7.88
CA ARG A 147 -3.24 -16.58 9.26
C ARG A 147 -2.70 -17.99 9.44
N GLN A 148 -2.78 -18.81 8.39
CA GLN A 148 -2.29 -20.20 8.40
C GLN A 148 -0.77 -20.29 8.45
N TYR A 149 -0.03 -19.22 8.10
CA TYR A 149 1.42 -19.27 8.09
C TYR A 149 1.99 -19.44 9.52
N PRO A 150 3.03 -20.29 9.73
CA PRO A 150 3.47 -20.71 11.07
C PRO A 150 3.84 -19.56 12.02
N LEU A 151 4.41 -18.47 11.48
CA LEU A 151 4.76 -17.29 12.28
C LEU A 151 3.53 -16.67 12.94
N PHE A 152 2.40 -16.61 12.23
CA PHE A 152 1.16 -16.06 12.76
C PHE A 152 0.49 -17.00 13.76
N GLN A 153 0.59 -18.32 13.56
CA GLN A 153 0.12 -19.30 14.54
C GLN A 153 0.89 -19.17 15.87
N LEU A 154 2.21 -18.99 15.80
CA LEU A 154 3.04 -18.75 16.98
C LEU A 154 2.64 -17.46 17.71
N TYR A 155 2.34 -16.40 16.97
CA TYR A 155 1.84 -15.15 17.54
C TYR A 155 0.52 -15.35 18.28
N LEU A 156 -0.45 -16.04 17.67
CA LEU A 156 -1.74 -16.33 18.32
C LEU A 156 -1.56 -17.18 19.58
N TYR A 157 -0.68 -18.17 19.53
CA TYR A 157 -0.34 -19.01 20.69
C TYR A 157 0.25 -18.19 21.85
N CYS A 158 1.23 -17.32 21.55
CA CYS A 158 1.82 -16.42 22.53
C CYS A 158 0.78 -15.47 23.14
N ASP A 159 -0.12 -14.92 22.31
CA ASP A 159 -1.18 -14.02 22.77
C ASP A 159 -2.15 -14.74 23.71
N ALA A 160 -2.52 -15.99 23.41
CA ALA A 160 -3.36 -16.82 24.28
C ALA A 160 -2.71 -17.05 25.66
N ILE A 161 -1.40 -17.32 25.71
CA ILE A 161 -0.65 -17.46 26.97
C ILE A 161 -0.63 -16.14 27.75
N ILE A 162 -0.36 -15.02 27.06
CA ILE A 162 -0.32 -13.70 27.68
C ILE A 162 -1.69 -13.35 28.27
N GLU A 163 -2.77 -13.63 27.53
CA GLU A 163 -4.12 -13.36 27.98
C GLU A 163 -4.51 -14.23 29.17
N GLN A 164 -4.19 -15.53 29.14
CA GLN A 164 -4.42 -16.41 30.29
C GLN A 164 -3.68 -15.90 31.54
N ARG A 165 -2.44 -15.41 31.39
CA ARG A 165 -1.68 -14.78 32.48
C ARG A 165 -2.25 -13.43 32.92
N ARG A 166 -2.84 -12.65 32.01
CA ARG A 166 -3.53 -11.38 32.34
C ARG A 166 -4.80 -11.65 33.12
N ARG A 167 -5.64 -12.59 32.67
CA ARG A 167 -6.88 -13.03 33.37
C ARG A 167 -6.58 -13.47 34.80
N LYS A 168 -5.50 -14.22 35.01
CA LYS A 168 -5.04 -14.65 36.35
C LYS A 168 -4.50 -13.50 37.21
N ARG A 169 -4.04 -12.40 36.60
CA ARG A 169 -3.45 -11.23 37.29
C ARG A 169 -4.40 -10.05 37.42
N VAL A 170 -5.64 -10.12 36.92
CA VAL A 170 -6.58 -9.02 37.10
C VAL A 170 -6.80 -8.83 38.59
N ALA A 171 -6.28 -7.72 39.12
CA ALA A 171 -6.46 -7.39 40.52
C ALA A 171 -7.96 -7.30 40.80
N LYS A 172 -8.42 -8.00 41.84
CA LYS A 172 -9.80 -7.83 42.32
C LYS A 172 -9.98 -6.34 42.61
N LYS A 173 -10.91 -5.69 41.91
CA LYS A 173 -11.22 -4.29 42.17
C LYS A 173 -11.58 -4.19 43.65
N VAL A 174 -10.79 -3.43 44.43
CA VAL A 174 -11.14 -3.14 45.82
C VAL A 174 -12.40 -2.28 45.74
N LYS A 175 -13.51 -2.79 46.28
CA LYS A 175 -14.73 -2.00 46.41
C LYS A 175 -14.45 -0.94 47.47
N ILE A 176 -14.20 0.29 47.04
CA ILE A 176 -14.11 1.43 47.94
C ILE A 176 -15.51 1.65 48.51
N SER A 177 -15.65 1.70 49.83
CA SER A 177 -16.94 1.96 50.45
C SER A 177 -17.46 3.34 50.02
N LYS A 178 -18.79 3.47 49.85
CA LYS A 178 -19.42 4.75 49.48
C LYS A 178 -19.03 5.89 50.42
N SER A 179 -18.83 5.59 51.71
CA SER A 179 -18.38 6.55 52.72
C SER A 179 -16.98 7.12 52.43
N LEU A 180 -16.02 6.28 52.03
CA LEU A 180 -14.67 6.73 51.68
C LEU A 180 -14.66 7.55 50.39
N TYR A 181 -15.52 7.19 49.43
CA TYR A 181 -15.69 7.96 48.20
C TYR A 181 -16.25 9.36 48.48
N ARG A 182 -17.24 9.46 49.38
CA ARG A 182 -17.81 10.73 49.86
C ARG A 182 -16.81 11.62 50.60
N LEU A 183 -15.79 11.03 51.24
CA LEU A 183 -14.71 11.79 51.90
C LEU A 183 -13.66 12.31 50.91
N LEU A 184 -13.31 11.54 49.88
CA LEU A 184 -12.38 11.97 48.82
C LEU A 184 -13.00 13.00 47.87
N TYR A 185 -14.31 12.85 47.64
CA TYR A 185 -15.11 13.73 46.80
C TYR A 185 -16.33 14.17 47.61
N PRO A 186 -16.16 15.13 48.53
CA PRO A 186 -17.30 15.72 49.21
C PRO A 186 -18.20 16.34 48.14
N GLU A 187 -19.43 15.83 48.04
CA GLU A 187 -20.46 16.45 47.22
C GLU A 187 -20.57 17.90 47.68
N LYS A 188 -20.33 18.83 46.76
CA LYS A 188 -20.60 20.25 47.01
C LYS A 188 -22.10 20.31 47.26
N ILE A 189 -22.48 20.57 48.49
CA ILE A 189 -23.87 20.79 48.88
C ILE A 189 -24.32 22.02 48.10
N THR A 190 -24.97 21.81 46.97
CA THR A 190 -25.85 22.80 46.35
C THR A 190 -27.19 22.66 47.04
N ASP A 191 -27.81 23.78 47.40
CA ASP A 191 -28.96 23.89 48.30
C ASP A 191 -30.26 23.19 47.83
N GLU A 192 -30.20 22.41 46.75
CA GLU A 192 -31.33 21.69 46.16
C GLU A 192 -31.50 20.24 46.69
N ALA A 193 -30.50 19.67 47.38
CA ALA A 193 -30.56 18.27 47.85
C ALA A 193 -31.19 18.07 49.24
N ALA A 194 -31.69 19.14 49.89
CA ALA A 194 -32.34 19.06 51.20
C ALA A 194 -33.78 18.51 51.17
N ILE A 195 -34.30 18.11 50.00
CA ILE A 195 -35.73 17.78 49.82
C ILE A 195 -36.00 16.26 49.64
N ALA A 196 -34.99 15.42 49.43
CA ALA A 196 -35.22 14.00 49.07
C ALA A 196 -34.78 12.98 50.15
N THR A 197 -34.70 13.37 51.43
CA THR A 197 -34.46 12.46 52.56
C THR A 197 -35.74 12.09 53.29
N THR A 198 -36.72 11.52 52.59
CA THR A 198 -37.77 10.73 53.22
C THR A 198 -38.28 9.72 52.19
N GLU A 199 -38.23 8.45 52.57
CA GLU A 199 -38.96 7.29 52.01
C GLU A 199 -38.07 6.17 51.42
N GLU A 200 -38.29 4.99 52.01
CA GLU A 200 -37.98 3.62 51.57
C GLU A 200 -36.57 3.01 51.78
N GLU A 201 -36.37 2.47 52.99
CA GLU A 201 -35.94 1.06 53.14
C GLU A 201 -37.20 0.19 53.26
N VAL A 202 -37.34 -0.91 52.48
CA VAL A 202 -37.94 -2.22 52.88
C VAL A 202 -37.65 -3.30 51.80
N ALA A 203 -37.05 -4.44 52.21
CA ALA A 203 -37.13 -5.86 51.71
C ALA A 203 -36.80 -6.18 50.22
N SER A 204 -36.28 -7.35 49.78
CA SER A 204 -35.96 -8.68 50.35
C SER A 204 -35.13 -9.50 49.32
N GLU A 205 -34.58 -10.62 49.77
CA GLU A 205 -33.72 -11.64 49.14
C GLU A 205 -34.28 -12.46 47.93
N GLU A 206 -33.30 -12.96 47.15
CA GLU A 206 -33.20 -14.19 46.28
C GLU A 206 -34.23 -14.52 45.18
N ASP A 207 -33.75 -14.79 43.94
CA ASP A 207 -33.67 -16.14 43.33
C ASP A 207 -33.11 -16.07 41.86
N LYS A 208 -32.50 -17.16 41.35
CA LYS A 208 -32.10 -17.39 39.93
C LYS A 208 -32.71 -18.73 39.49
N PRO A 209 -33.15 -18.97 38.22
CA PRO A 209 -32.29 -18.87 37.02
C PRO A 209 -32.95 -18.49 35.65
N GLU A 210 -32.07 -18.13 34.71
CA GLU A 210 -32.04 -18.03 33.20
C GLU A 210 -33.26 -18.43 32.29
N PRO A 211 -33.21 -18.19 30.94
CA PRO A 211 -32.97 -16.93 30.20
C PRO A 211 -33.92 -16.77 28.96
N THR A 212 -34.43 -15.58 28.64
CA THR A 212 -34.91 -15.30 27.27
C THR A 212 -34.82 -13.82 26.87
N LYS A 213 -33.94 -13.59 25.88
CA LYS A 213 -34.05 -12.70 24.72
C LYS A 213 -34.04 -11.18 24.91
N GLU A 214 -33.24 -10.57 24.03
CA GLU A 214 -33.26 -9.18 23.56
C GLU A 214 -32.65 -8.14 24.51
N ALA A 215 -31.33 -8.00 24.40
CA ALA A 215 -30.61 -6.83 24.89
C ALA A 215 -31.01 -5.61 24.04
N VAL A 216 -31.93 -4.81 24.57
CA VAL A 216 -32.06 -3.40 24.26
C VAL A 216 -30.81 -2.73 24.84
N VAL A 217 -29.96 -2.22 23.96
CA VAL A 217 -28.83 -1.36 24.33
C VAL A 217 -29.43 0.00 24.64
N ASP A 218 -29.35 0.41 25.91
CA ASP A 218 -29.74 1.76 26.33
C ASP A 218 -28.82 2.77 25.63
N ASP A 219 -29.40 3.51 24.67
CA ASP A 219 -28.77 4.61 23.96
C ASP A 219 -28.41 5.72 24.95
N ALA A 220 -27.11 5.95 25.09
CA ALA A 220 -26.55 7.08 25.78
C ALA A 220 -26.94 8.38 25.05
N THR A 221 -27.80 9.17 25.70
CA THR A 221 -27.96 10.63 25.53
C THR A 221 -27.90 11.12 24.09
N GLU A 222 -29.07 11.35 23.48
CA GLU A 222 -29.22 12.14 22.26
C GLU A 222 -28.72 13.57 22.51
N THR A 223 -27.41 13.80 22.42
CA THR A 223 -26.88 15.15 22.26
C THR A 223 -27.37 15.63 20.90
N THR A 224 -28.13 16.71 20.89
CA THR A 224 -28.70 17.24 19.66
C THR A 224 -27.56 17.53 18.67
N VAL A 225 -27.80 17.25 17.39
CA VAL A 225 -26.79 17.41 16.32
C VAL A 225 -26.18 18.83 16.35
N ASP A 226 -26.98 19.83 16.73
CA ASP A 226 -26.57 21.22 16.87
C ASP A 226 -25.55 21.45 18.01
N GLU A 227 -25.68 20.75 19.15
CA GLU A 227 -24.69 20.79 20.24
C GLU A 227 -23.36 20.16 19.81
N MET A 228 -23.40 19.08 19.01
CA MET A 228 -22.19 18.49 18.45
C MET A 228 -21.46 19.45 17.50
N TYR A 229 -22.21 20.15 16.64
CA TYR A 229 -21.62 21.16 15.75
C TYR A 229 -21.07 22.35 16.53
N ALA A 230 -21.78 22.85 17.55
CA ALA A 230 -21.29 23.94 18.39
C ALA A 230 -19.96 23.58 19.09
N LYS A 231 -19.88 22.37 19.66
CA LYS A 231 -18.67 21.87 20.30
C LYS A 231 -17.52 21.65 19.32
N ALA A 232 -17.82 21.20 18.10
CA ALA A 232 -16.81 21.08 17.04
C ALA A 232 -16.26 22.46 16.62
N HIS A 233 -17.11 23.48 16.49
CA HIS A 233 -16.69 24.84 16.18
C HIS A 233 -15.82 25.45 17.30
N GLU A 234 -16.14 25.18 18.57
CA GLU A 234 -15.33 25.61 19.71
C GLU A 234 -13.92 24.99 19.67
N ILE A 235 -13.83 23.69 19.42
CA ILE A 235 -12.55 22.97 19.29
C ILE A 235 -11.73 23.53 18.12
N VAL A 236 -12.35 23.78 16.96
CA VAL A 236 -11.68 24.37 15.80
C VAL A 236 -11.17 25.78 16.11
N GLY A 237 -11.95 26.58 16.84
CA GLY A 237 -11.54 27.91 17.31
C GLY A 237 -10.32 27.88 18.23
N LEU A 238 -10.28 26.93 19.17
CA LEU A 238 -9.13 26.71 20.05
C LEU A 238 -7.87 26.30 19.25
N LEU A 239 -8.01 25.40 18.29
CA LEU A 239 -6.89 24.96 17.44
C LEU A 239 -6.36 26.09 16.55
N PHE A 240 -7.24 26.93 16.01
CA PHE A 240 -6.84 28.07 15.19
C PHE A 240 -6.11 29.13 16.03
N SER A 241 -6.55 29.34 17.27
CA SER A 241 -5.91 30.26 18.22
C SER A 241 -4.52 29.75 18.63
N LEU A 242 -4.39 28.44 18.91
CA LEU A 242 -3.12 27.80 19.24
C LEU A 242 -2.12 27.84 18.07
N ALA A 243 -2.61 27.64 16.84
CA ALA A 243 -1.80 27.75 15.63
C ALA A 243 -1.33 29.20 15.37
N GLY A 244 -2.14 30.20 15.75
CA GLY A 244 -1.75 31.61 15.73
C GLY A 244 -0.65 31.93 16.74
N ASP A 245 -0.75 31.37 17.95
CA ASP A 245 0.25 31.57 19.01
C ASP A 245 1.58 30.89 18.71
N GLU A 246 1.56 29.70 18.09
CA GLU A 246 2.81 29.06 17.63
C GLU A 246 3.54 29.88 16.56
N LYS A 247 2.80 30.47 15.62
CA LYS A 247 3.40 31.35 14.59
C LYS A 247 4.00 32.61 15.21
N ARG A 248 3.29 33.25 16.16
CA ARG A 248 3.82 34.42 16.90
C ARG A 248 5.07 34.07 17.71
N LYS A 249 5.10 32.91 18.38
CA LYS A 249 6.27 32.43 19.14
C LYS A 249 7.46 32.13 18.24
N ARG A 250 7.25 31.55 17.06
CA ARG A 250 8.33 31.31 16.07
C ARG A 250 8.90 32.63 15.53
N CYS A 251 8.06 33.60 15.17
CA CYS A 251 8.55 34.91 14.73
C CYS A 251 9.32 35.64 15.84
N ALA A 252 8.87 35.57 17.11
CA ALA A 252 9.56 36.18 18.24
C ALA A 252 10.88 35.48 18.63
N ALA A 253 11.06 34.21 18.26
CA ALA A 253 12.31 33.48 18.42
C ALA A 253 13.33 33.88 17.34
N VAL A 254 12.89 33.98 16.08
CA VAL A 254 13.75 34.42 14.95
C VAL A 254 14.29 35.84 15.16
N VAL A 255 13.47 36.76 15.66
CA VAL A 255 13.91 38.15 15.94
C VAL A 255 14.99 38.21 17.05
N ARG A 256 14.98 37.30 18.02
CA ARG A 256 16.01 37.27 19.08
C ARG A 256 17.35 36.67 18.64
N GLU A 257 17.34 35.78 17.65
CA GLU A 257 18.58 35.20 17.10
C GLU A 257 19.31 36.20 16.18
N GLU A 258 18.59 37.10 15.52
CA GLU A 258 19.19 38.16 14.69
C GLU A 258 19.81 39.29 15.54
N GLU A 259 19.28 39.60 16.71
CA GLU A 259 19.84 40.63 17.62
C GLU A 259 21.11 40.16 18.35
N THR A 260 21.35 38.85 18.48
CA THR A 260 22.52 38.29 19.19
C THR A 260 23.72 38.00 18.29
N THR A 261 23.57 38.13 16.97
CA THR A 261 24.65 37.92 15.99
C THR A 261 25.27 39.23 15.47
N VAL A 262 24.74 40.37 15.91
CA VAL A 262 25.31 41.71 15.67
C VAL A 262 25.67 42.35 17.01
N SER A 263 26.71 41.82 17.66
CA SER A 263 27.49 42.49 18.72
C SER A 263 28.89 41.90 18.79
#